data_AF-A0A165H792-F1
#
_entry.id   AF-A0A165H792-F1
#
_cell.length_a   1.000
_cell.length_b   1.000
_cell.length_c   1.000
_cell.angle_alpha   90.00
_cell.angle_beta   90.00
_cell.angle_gamma   90.00
#
_symmetry.space_group_name_H-M   'P 1'
#
loop_
_entity.id
_entity.type
_entity.pdbx_description
1 polymer ?
#
loop_
_entity_poly.entity_id
_entity_poly.type
_entity_poly.pdbx_seq_one_letter_code
_entity_poly.pdbx_strand_id
1 'polypeptide(L)'
;MVRALQILFPLYIPPSGCSGTGVCNWQPLYDVIHAYPALQFNVIVNPASGPGPSGSLPDVEYKAGISALNAYPNARTIGYIASHNGTKPALAYQDEIKTYSGWSSYRAANIAVHGIFIDETNTDTAKIPYFSNFSTAIHKTFGDNALVVHNPGVITPQAFFNAIQKDVFVTFENFYNKMWVSDTIFTTTNPTYKNTPHERQAAILHNFNGSIPTDLVNVTDTVGELYDMKYIYITDQPEYNTSSTILSRFAASVNGTNTFMSQHPEWFPRA
;
A
#
# COMPACT_ATOMS: atom_id res chain seq x y z
N MET A 1 21.64 2.58 -9.20
CA MET A 1 21.10 3.04 -7.89
C MET A 1 20.16 1.95 -7.42
N VAL A 2 20.29 1.46 -6.20
CA VAL A 2 19.40 0.40 -5.68
C VAL A 2 18.03 1.01 -5.34
N ARG A 3 16.94 0.31 -5.66
CA ARG A 3 15.59 0.78 -5.35
C ARG A 3 15.25 0.43 -3.89
N ALA A 4 14.87 1.44 -3.12
CA ALA A 4 14.47 1.25 -1.73
C ALA A 4 13.10 0.55 -1.65
N LEU A 5 12.98 -0.38 -0.69
CA LEU A 5 11.71 -0.94 -0.25
C LEU A 5 10.90 0.13 0.49
N GLN A 6 9.63 0.27 0.14
CA GLN A 6 8.74 1.28 0.71
C GLN A 6 7.64 0.64 1.55
N ILE A 7 7.10 1.40 2.49
CA ILE A 7 5.99 0.92 3.33
C ILE A 7 4.66 1.24 2.61
N LEU A 8 3.77 0.27 2.50
CA LEU A 8 2.40 0.44 2.01
C LEU A 8 1.41 0.16 3.14
N PHE A 9 1.05 1.18 3.91
CA PHE A 9 0.34 1.04 5.18
C PHE A 9 -1.19 1.10 4.99
N PRO A 10 -1.96 0.01 5.24
CA PRO A 10 -3.42 0.05 5.27
C PRO A 10 -3.92 0.70 6.58
N LEU A 11 -4.19 2.01 6.56
CA LEU A 11 -4.59 2.76 7.75
C LEU A 11 -6.11 2.75 7.90
N TYR A 12 -6.66 1.60 8.28
CA TYR A 12 -8.11 1.41 8.46
C TYR A 12 -8.53 1.53 9.93
N ILE A 13 -7.63 2.08 10.75
CA ILE A 13 -7.90 2.51 12.12
C ILE A 13 -8.57 3.89 12.02
N PRO A 14 -9.75 4.12 12.63
CA PRO A 14 -10.31 5.46 12.72
C PRO A 14 -9.35 6.41 13.46
N PRO A 15 -9.17 7.66 13.00
CA PRO A 15 -8.22 8.61 13.61
C PRO A 15 -8.55 8.90 15.08
N SER A 16 -9.82 8.92 15.45
CA SER A 16 -10.32 9.11 16.81
C SER A 16 -10.80 7.80 17.45
N GLY A 17 -10.98 7.81 18.78
CA GLY A 17 -11.52 6.66 19.53
C GLY A 17 -10.68 6.23 20.74
N CYS A 18 -9.60 6.93 21.03
CA CYS A 18 -8.73 6.75 22.21
C CYS A 18 -9.01 7.81 23.28
N SER A 19 -8.62 7.53 24.52
CA SER A 19 -8.67 8.49 25.63
C SER A 19 -7.66 9.63 25.41
N GLY A 20 -8.04 10.64 24.63
CA GLY A 20 -7.24 11.80 24.28
C GLY A 20 -8.01 12.75 23.36
N THR A 21 -7.39 13.86 22.96
CA THR A 21 -7.98 14.77 21.96
C THR A 21 -7.64 14.32 20.54
N GLY A 22 -8.63 14.30 19.64
CA GLY A 22 -8.41 14.22 18.19
C GLY A 22 -7.85 12.88 17.67
N VAL A 23 -6.85 12.97 16.78
CA VAL A 23 -6.28 11.90 15.92
C VAL A 23 -5.37 10.91 16.65
N CYS A 24 -5.60 10.67 17.95
CA CYS A 24 -4.66 9.97 18.82
C CYS A 24 -4.39 8.50 18.41
N ASN A 25 -5.30 7.85 17.68
CA ASN A 25 -5.09 6.48 17.20
C ASN A 25 -4.02 6.41 16.11
N TRP A 26 -3.73 7.51 15.43
CA TRP A 26 -2.71 7.60 14.39
C TRP A 26 -1.35 8.05 14.92
N GLN A 27 -1.25 8.42 16.21
CA GLN A 27 0.00 8.86 16.82
C GLN A 27 1.16 7.86 16.65
N PRO A 28 0.97 6.53 16.85
CA PRO A 28 2.05 5.57 16.63
C PRO A 28 2.62 5.59 15.21
N LEU A 29 1.78 5.88 14.20
CA LEU A 29 2.23 6.01 12.82
C LEU A 29 3.04 7.30 12.63
N TYR A 30 2.59 8.43 13.18
CA TYR A 30 3.36 9.70 13.12
C TYR A 30 4.74 9.57 13.76
N ASP A 31 4.82 8.93 14.93
CA ASP A 31 6.08 8.73 15.65
C ASP A 31 7.07 7.92 14.80
N VAL A 32 6.58 6.89 14.12
CA VAL A 32 7.41 6.04 13.25
C VAL A 32 7.80 6.74 11.96
N ILE A 33 6.90 7.49 11.31
CA ILE A 33 7.24 8.31 10.13
C ILE A 33 8.35 9.32 10.48
N HIS A 34 8.24 9.97 11.65
CA HIS A 34 9.22 10.93 12.13
C HIS A 34 10.58 10.28 12.44
N ALA A 35 10.58 9.09 13.05
CA ALA A 35 11.80 8.38 13.41
C ALA A 35 12.60 7.86 12.21
N TYR A 36 11.96 7.64 11.05
CA TYR A 36 12.58 7.06 9.86
C TYR A 36 12.43 7.96 8.61
N PRO A 37 13.09 9.14 8.57
CA PRO A 37 12.93 10.12 7.49
C PRO A 37 13.40 9.62 6.12
N ALA A 38 14.24 8.58 6.07
CA ALA A 38 14.72 7.96 4.82
C ALA A 38 13.72 6.95 4.22
N LEU A 39 12.72 6.50 4.99
CA LEU A 39 11.70 5.58 4.51
C LEU A 39 10.52 6.32 3.91
N GLN A 40 10.05 5.87 2.75
CA GLN A 40 8.80 6.32 2.16
C GLN A 40 7.62 5.51 2.72
N PHE A 41 6.66 6.21 3.33
CA PHE A 41 5.39 5.65 3.78
C PHE A 41 4.29 6.00 2.78
N ASN A 42 3.62 5.00 2.23
CA ASN A 42 2.45 5.15 1.37
C ASN A 42 1.23 4.70 2.16
N VAL A 43 0.43 5.64 2.63
CA VAL A 43 -0.62 5.42 3.62
C VAL A 43 -1.98 5.38 2.93
N ILE A 44 -2.66 4.23 3.01
CA ILE A 44 -3.98 4.02 2.43
C ILE A 44 -5.02 4.51 3.44
N VAL A 45 -5.74 5.58 3.10
CA VAL A 45 -6.82 6.12 3.94
C VAL A 45 -8.17 5.60 3.47
N ASN A 46 -9.01 5.21 4.42
CA ASN A 46 -10.30 4.59 4.15
C ASN A 46 -11.40 5.08 5.11
N PRO A 47 -11.96 6.29 4.91
CA PRO A 47 -12.96 6.83 5.82
C PRO A 47 -14.23 5.99 5.97
N ALA A 48 -14.74 5.43 4.87
CA ALA A 48 -16.06 4.80 4.82
C ALA A 48 -16.14 3.68 3.77
N SER A 49 -15.15 2.78 3.73
CA SER A 49 -14.98 1.82 2.62
C SER A 49 -14.91 2.50 1.26
N GLY A 50 -14.21 3.64 1.22
CA GLY A 50 -14.31 4.67 0.20
C GLY A 50 -14.19 6.08 0.80
N PRO A 51 -14.33 7.13 -0.03
CA PRO A 51 -14.21 8.52 0.41
C PRO A 51 -15.42 9.05 1.18
N GLY A 52 -16.50 8.26 1.26
CA GLY A 52 -17.82 8.72 1.70
C GLY A 52 -18.71 9.15 0.51
N PRO A 53 -19.80 9.89 0.76
CA PRO A 53 -20.73 10.34 -0.29
C PRO A 53 -20.05 11.18 -1.38
N SER A 54 -20.63 11.15 -2.59
CA SER A 54 -20.18 11.93 -3.75
C SER A 54 -19.88 13.39 -3.41
N GLY A 55 -18.68 13.85 -3.76
CA GLY A 55 -18.26 15.26 -3.60
C GLY A 55 -18.13 15.73 -2.15
N SER A 56 -18.23 14.81 -1.17
CA SER A 56 -18.10 15.15 0.25
C SER A 56 -16.63 15.27 0.68
N LEU A 57 -16.43 15.98 1.79
CA LEU A 57 -15.19 15.98 2.56
C LEU A 57 -15.32 14.96 3.69
N PRO A 58 -14.21 14.36 4.16
CA PRO A 58 -14.27 13.46 5.30
C PRO A 58 -14.54 14.26 6.59
N ASP A 59 -14.79 13.57 7.71
CA ASP A 59 -15.06 14.21 9.00
C ASP A 59 -13.85 15.03 9.53
N VAL A 60 -14.03 15.73 10.66
CA VAL A 60 -13.00 16.66 11.14
C VAL A 60 -11.74 15.93 11.61
N GLU A 61 -11.90 14.72 12.13
CA GLU A 61 -10.82 13.87 12.60
C GLU A 61 -9.98 13.32 11.45
N TYR A 62 -10.59 12.81 10.39
CA TYR A 62 -9.88 12.42 9.16
C TYR A 62 -9.18 13.60 8.50
N LYS A 63 -9.83 14.78 8.43
CA LYS A 63 -9.16 15.98 7.90
C LYS A 63 -7.91 16.35 8.70
N ALA A 64 -8.01 16.34 10.04
CA ALA A 64 -6.86 16.61 10.90
C ALA A 64 -5.76 15.55 10.73
N GLY A 65 -6.12 14.27 10.66
CA GLY A 65 -5.16 13.18 10.59
C GLY A 65 -4.43 13.14 9.25
N ILE A 66 -5.16 13.28 8.15
CA ILE A 66 -4.59 13.34 6.80
C ILE A 66 -3.70 14.57 6.65
N SER A 67 -4.11 15.72 7.19
CA SER A 67 -3.27 16.92 7.17
C SER A 67 -1.97 16.75 7.95
N ALA A 68 -1.99 16.02 9.07
CA ALA A 68 -0.78 15.71 9.83
C ALA A 68 0.14 14.75 9.05
N LEU A 69 -0.41 13.70 8.41
CA LEU A 69 0.35 12.81 7.53
C LEU A 69 1.02 13.59 6.39
N ASN A 70 0.25 14.42 5.69
CA ASN A 70 0.72 15.17 4.53
C ASN A 70 1.75 16.26 4.88
N ALA A 71 1.99 16.55 6.16
CA ALA A 71 3.05 17.44 6.61
C ALA A 71 4.43 16.76 6.63
N TYR A 72 4.49 15.42 6.63
CA TYR A 72 5.75 14.68 6.55
C TYR A 72 6.19 14.51 5.09
N PRO A 73 7.42 14.91 4.72
CA PRO A 73 7.90 14.82 3.33
C PRO A 73 8.06 13.37 2.85
N ASN A 74 8.19 12.42 3.78
CA ASN A 74 8.36 11.00 3.53
C ASN A 74 7.05 10.21 3.72
N ALA A 75 5.90 10.90 3.78
CA ALA A 75 4.58 10.28 3.80
C ALA A 75 3.77 10.69 2.56
N ARG A 76 3.06 9.73 1.99
CA ARG A 76 2.18 9.92 0.84
C ARG A 76 0.85 9.23 1.10
N THR A 77 -0.23 9.99 1.16
CA THR A 77 -1.58 9.44 1.32
C THR A 77 -2.17 9.01 -0.02
N ILE A 78 -2.87 7.87 -0.06
CA ILE A 78 -3.67 7.38 -1.20
C ILE A 78 -5.05 6.93 -0.71
N GLY A 79 -6.08 7.08 -1.55
CA GLY A 79 -7.46 6.74 -1.18
C GLY A 79 -7.81 5.27 -1.46
N TYR A 80 -8.58 4.64 -0.59
CA TYR A 80 -9.11 3.29 -0.80
C TYR A 80 -10.38 3.31 -1.67
N ILE A 81 -10.48 2.41 -2.66
CA ILE A 81 -11.73 2.11 -3.38
C ILE A 81 -11.86 0.60 -3.61
N ALA A 82 -12.94 -0.02 -3.13
CA ALA A 82 -13.27 -1.42 -3.44
C ALA A 82 -13.75 -1.56 -4.89
N SER A 83 -13.27 -2.55 -5.65
CA SER A 83 -13.74 -2.81 -7.02
C SER A 83 -14.88 -3.83 -7.11
N HIS A 84 -15.19 -4.51 -6.01
CA HIS A 84 -16.15 -5.62 -5.94
C HIS A 84 -15.81 -6.70 -6.97
N ASN A 85 -14.55 -7.15 -7.03
CA ASN A 85 -14.09 -8.18 -7.98
C ASN A 85 -14.33 -7.79 -9.45
N GLY A 86 -14.17 -6.51 -9.77
CA GLY A 86 -14.41 -5.98 -11.10
C GLY A 86 -15.89 -5.97 -11.51
N THR A 87 -16.77 -5.65 -10.57
CA THR A 87 -18.23 -5.50 -10.81
C THR A 87 -18.78 -4.13 -10.40
N LYS A 88 -18.02 -3.31 -9.64
CA LYS A 88 -18.43 -1.94 -9.32
C LYS A 88 -18.65 -1.14 -10.61
N PRO A 89 -19.82 -0.50 -10.82
CA PRO A 89 -20.10 0.26 -12.05
C PRO A 89 -19.09 1.38 -12.30
N ALA A 90 -18.81 1.66 -13.58
CA ALA A 90 -17.82 2.67 -13.96
C ALA A 90 -18.12 4.06 -13.41
N LEU A 91 -19.40 4.46 -13.44
CA LEU A 91 -19.81 5.75 -12.86
C LEU A 91 -19.58 5.81 -11.35
N ALA A 92 -19.72 4.69 -10.63
CA ALA A 92 -19.53 4.65 -9.19
C ALA A 92 -18.06 4.84 -8.81
N TYR A 93 -17.14 4.04 -9.38
CA TYR A 93 -15.72 4.25 -9.06
C TYR A 93 -15.18 5.58 -9.58
N GLN A 94 -15.70 6.10 -10.71
CA GLN A 94 -15.32 7.43 -11.20
C GLN A 94 -15.76 8.54 -10.26
N ASP A 95 -16.91 8.38 -9.60
CA ASP A 95 -17.40 9.33 -8.61
C ASP A 95 -16.58 9.30 -7.31
N GLU A 96 -16.16 8.10 -6.86
CA GLU A 96 -15.25 7.97 -5.72
C GLU A 96 -13.86 8.57 -6.03
N ILE A 97 -13.31 8.31 -7.22
CA ILE A 97 -12.06 8.93 -7.71
C ILE A 97 -12.17 10.46 -7.66
N LYS A 98 -13.28 11.02 -8.18
CA LYS A 98 -13.53 12.47 -8.18
C LYS A 98 -13.69 13.03 -6.76
N THR A 99 -14.32 12.29 -5.87
CA THR A 99 -14.51 12.71 -4.49
C THR A 99 -13.15 12.83 -3.79
N TYR A 100 -12.29 11.81 -3.89
CA TYR A 100 -10.92 11.89 -3.38
C TYR A 100 -10.10 13.01 -4.01
N SER A 101 -10.16 13.19 -5.34
CA SER A 101 -9.38 14.25 -5.99
C SER A 101 -9.88 15.65 -5.61
N GLY A 102 -11.18 15.80 -5.36
CA GLY A 102 -11.81 17.03 -4.87
C GLY A 102 -11.29 17.51 -3.52
N TRP A 103 -10.75 16.61 -2.68
CA TRP A 103 -10.18 16.99 -1.37
C TRP A 103 -9.01 17.97 -1.49
N SER A 104 -8.29 17.98 -2.61
CA SER A 104 -7.24 18.98 -2.92
C SER A 104 -7.76 20.43 -2.99
N SER A 105 -9.07 20.62 -3.14
CA SER A 105 -9.69 21.94 -3.16
C SER A 105 -10.00 22.49 -1.76
N TYR A 106 -9.87 21.68 -0.71
CA TYR A 106 -10.08 22.14 0.66
C TYR A 106 -8.95 23.10 1.09
N ARG A 107 -9.31 24.35 1.41
CA ARG A 107 -8.32 25.42 1.64
C ARG A 107 -7.82 25.53 3.08
N ALA A 108 -8.56 24.99 4.04
CA ALA A 108 -8.19 25.14 5.45
C ALA A 108 -7.06 24.19 5.90
N ALA A 109 -6.81 23.11 5.18
CA ALA A 109 -5.73 22.16 5.46
C ALA A 109 -5.37 21.33 4.22
N ASN A 110 -4.15 20.78 4.17
CA ASN A 110 -3.75 19.89 3.07
C ASN A 110 -4.25 18.46 3.30
N ILE A 111 -5.42 18.14 2.76
CA ILE A 111 -6.00 16.80 2.82
C ILE A 111 -6.00 16.07 1.47
N ALA A 112 -5.20 16.55 0.49
CA ALA A 112 -5.12 15.90 -0.81
C ALA A 112 -4.57 14.48 -0.67
N VAL A 113 -5.14 13.55 -1.45
CA VAL A 113 -4.54 12.22 -1.68
C VAL A 113 -3.83 12.20 -3.03
N HIS A 114 -2.87 11.30 -3.18
CA HIS A 114 -1.90 11.30 -4.27
C HIS A 114 -1.98 10.04 -5.12
N GLY A 115 -3.11 9.34 -5.11
CA GLY A 115 -3.26 8.03 -5.73
C GLY A 115 -4.42 7.26 -5.14
N ILE A 116 -4.61 6.03 -5.62
CA ILE A 116 -5.71 5.16 -5.23
C ILE A 116 -5.19 3.73 -5.03
N PHE A 117 -5.65 3.12 -3.94
CA PHE A 117 -5.58 1.69 -3.70
C PHE A 117 -6.93 1.07 -4.11
N ILE A 118 -6.91 0.27 -5.17
CA ILE A 118 -8.05 -0.47 -5.69
C ILE A 118 -8.09 -1.82 -5.00
N ASP A 119 -9.10 -2.05 -4.18
CA ASP A 119 -9.25 -3.32 -3.45
C ASP A 119 -10.08 -4.35 -4.21
N GLU A 120 -9.94 -5.61 -3.80
CA GLU A 120 -10.66 -6.76 -4.35
C GLU A 120 -10.45 -6.92 -5.86
N THR A 121 -9.22 -6.69 -6.34
CA THR A 121 -8.89 -6.87 -7.75
C THR A 121 -8.98 -8.35 -8.12
N ASN A 122 -9.79 -8.67 -9.12
CA ASN A 122 -9.92 -10.04 -9.60
C ASN A 122 -8.82 -10.37 -10.61
N THR A 123 -8.14 -11.51 -10.45
CA THR A 123 -7.02 -11.95 -11.31
C THR A 123 -7.43 -12.74 -12.56
N ASP A 124 -8.72 -12.87 -12.85
CA ASP A 124 -9.19 -13.37 -14.14
C ASP A 124 -8.79 -12.39 -15.26
N THR A 125 -8.03 -12.89 -16.23
CA THR A 125 -7.58 -12.11 -17.38
C THR A 125 -8.73 -11.49 -18.20
N ALA A 126 -9.94 -12.05 -18.14
CA ALA A 126 -11.13 -11.45 -18.75
C ALA A 126 -11.52 -10.10 -18.12
N LYS A 127 -11.04 -9.80 -16.90
CA LYS A 127 -11.27 -8.54 -16.19
C LYS A 127 -10.21 -7.47 -16.48
N ILE A 128 -9.15 -7.78 -17.23
CA ILE A 128 -8.11 -6.80 -17.59
C ILE A 128 -8.69 -5.51 -18.20
N PRO A 129 -9.66 -5.54 -19.14
CA PRO A 129 -10.26 -4.31 -19.67
C PRO A 129 -10.92 -3.45 -18.59
N TYR A 130 -11.57 -4.06 -17.60
CA TYR A 130 -12.19 -3.34 -16.48
C TYR A 130 -11.13 -2.60 -15.65
N PHE A 131 -10.10 -3.33 -15.19
CA PHE A 131 -9.06 -2.74 -14.33
C PHE A 131 -8.16 -1.76 -15.08
N SER A 132 -7.95 -1.95 -16.39
CA SER A 132 -7.24 -0.99 -17.24
C SER A 132 -8.02 0.33 -17.37
N ASN A 133 -9.35 0.27 -17.52
CA ASN A 133 -10.20 1.46 -17.55
C ASN A 133 -10.23 2.18 -16.20
N PHE A 134 -10.25 1.43 -15.10
CA PHE A 134 -10.19 1.98 -13.75
C PHE A 134 -8.85 2.71 -13.52
N SER A 135 -7.72 2.04 -13.79
CA SER A 135 -6.37 2.65 -13.75
C SER A 135 -6.28 3.93 -14.60
N THR A 136 -6.78 3.87 -15.83
CA THR A 136 -6.80 5.02 -16.75
C THR A 136 -7.59 6.19 -16.18
N ALA A 137 -8.76 5.94 -15.56
CA ALA A 137 -9.56 6.98 -14.93
C ALA A 137 -8.83 7.65 -13.76
N ILE A 138 -8.07 6.89 -12.98
CA ILE A 138 -7.27 7.41 -11.87
C ILE A 138 -6.13 8.28 -12.40
N HIS A 139 -5.33 7.78 -13.34
CA HIS A 139 -4.22 8.54 -13.93
C HIS A 139 -4.69 9.79 -14.66
N LYS A 140 -5.86 9.75 -15.33
CA LYS A 140 -6.46 10.95 -15.93
C LYS A 140 -6.83 12.01 -14.90
N THR A 141 -7.21 11.59 -13.68
CA THR A 141 -7.67 12.50 -12.63
C THR A 141 -6.52 13.03 -11.77
N PHE A 142 -5.59 12.16 -11.38
CA PHE A 142 -4.48 12.48 -10.47
C PHE A 142 -3.15 12.75 -11.18
N GLY A 143 -3.06 12.48 -12.49
CA GLY A 143 -1.84 12.60 -13.29
C GLY A 143 -1.00 11.33 -13.33
N ASP A 144 0.06 11.36 -14.15
CA ASP A 144 0.94 10.21 -14.38
C ASP A 144 1.76 9.79 -13.17
N ASN A 145 2.00 10.72 -12.24
CA ASN A 145 2.76 10.43 -11.01
C ASN A 145 1.90 9.78 -9.92
N ALA A 146 0.59 9.60 -10.13
CA ALA A 146 -0.31 8.97 -9.18
C ALA A 146 0.16 7.55 -8.81
N LEU A 147 0.11 7.21 -7.52
CA LEU A 147 0.37 5.84 -7.08
C LEU A 147 -0.94 5.07 -7.19
N VAL A 148 -0.98 4.12 -8.13
CA VAL A 148 -2.12 3.20 -8.30
C VAL A 148 -1.68 1.81 -7.89
N VAL A 149 -2.38 1.26 -6.90
CA VAL A 149 -2.12 -0.09 -6.38
C VAL A 149 -3.38 -0.91 -6.54
N HIS A 150 -3.30 -2.05 -7.22
CA HIS A 150 -4.36 -3.05 -7.29
C HIS A 150 -4.11 -4.10 -6.23
N ASN A 151 -5.14 -4.48 -5.48
CA ASN A 151 -5.05 -5.51 -4.46
C ASN A 151 -5.87 -6.75 -4.80
N PRO A 152 -5.26 -7.72 -5.49
CA PRO A 152 -5.81 -9.06 -5.59
C PRO A 152 -5.51 -9.94 -4.37
N GLY A 153 -4.51 -9.58 -3.56
CA GLY A 153 -4.03 -10.37 -2.41
C GLY A 153 -3.37 -11.70 -2.77
N VAL A 154 -3.29 -12.02 -4.06
CA VAL A 154 -2.78 -13.30 -4.59
C VAL A 154 -1.90 -13.06 -5.81
N ILE A 155 -1.17 -14.10 -6.21
CA ILE A 155 -0.30 -14.03 -7.38
C ILE A 155 -1.06 -13.55 -8.61
N THR A 156 -0.47 -12.59 -9.32
CA THR A 156 -1.12 -11.89 -10.44
C THR A 156 -0.51 -12.34 -11.77
N PRO A 157 -1.32 -12.73 -12.77
CA PRO A 157 -0.80 -13.12 -14.08
C PRO A 157 -0.03 -12.00 -14.80
N GLN A 158 1.01 -12.37 -15.54
CA GLN A 158 1.81 -11.45 -16.38
C GLN A 158 0.95 -10.53 -17.27
N ALA A 159 -0.18 -11.02 -17.76
CA ALA A 159 -1.08 -10.27 -18.63
C ALA A 159 -1.59 -8.96 -17.99
N PHE A 160 -1.80 -8.92 -16.68
CA PHE A 160 -2.17 -7.69 -15.96
C PHE A 160 -1.04 -6.67 -16.02
N PHE A 161 0.20 -7.10 -15.73
CA PHE A 161 1.37 -6.23 -15.77
C PHE A 161 1.67 -5.71 -17.18
N ASN A 162 1.42 -6.52 -18.21
CA ASN A 162 1.60 -6.11 -19.61
C ASN A 162 0.58 -5.06 -20.04
N ALA A 163 -0.68 -5.22 -19.61
CA ALA A 163 -1.77 -4.32 -19.96
C ALA A 163 -1.79 -3.02 -19.12
N ILE A 164 -1.39 -3.11 -17.84
CA ILE A 164 -1.43 -2.01 -16.88
C ILE A 164 0.00 -1.73 -16.43
N GLN A 165 0.71 -0.89 -17.19
CA GLN A 165 2.17 -0.77 -17.11
C GLN A 165 2.67 0.14 -15.98
N LYS A 166 1.83 1.06 -15.49
CA LYS A 166 2.22 2.08 -14.49
C LYS A 166 1.92 1.66 -13.05
N ASP A 167 1.07 0.65 -12.88
CA ASP A 167 0.47 0.32 -11.59
C ASP A 167 1.24 -0.79 -10.87
N VAL A 168 0.95 -0.91 -9.58
CA VAL A 168 1.50 -1.90 -8.66
C VAL A 168 0.43 -2.92 -8.31
N PHE A 169 0.81 -4.17 -8.04
CA PHE A 169 -0.10 -5.23 -7.61
C PHE A 169 0.33 -5.82 -6.27
N VAL A 170 -0.59 -5.91 -5.31
CA VAL A 170 -0.38 -6.68 -4.08
C VAL A 170 -0.49 -8.16 -4.43
N THR A 171 0.64 -8.80 -4.71
CA THR A 171 0.69 -10.20 -5.16
C THR A 171 0.75 -11.21 -4.02
N PHE A 172 0.79 -10.72 -2.78
CA PHE A 172 0.69 -11.52 -1.56
C PHE A 172 0.00 -10.70 -0.48
N GLU A 173 -1.16 -11.17 -0.02
CA GLU A 173 -1.83 -10.69 1.18
C GLU A 173 -2.29 -11.90 1.99
N ASN A 174 -1.59 -12.21 3.10
CA ASN A 174 -1.93 -13.39 3.89
C ASN A 174 -1.29 -13.39 5.29
N PHE A 175 -1.60 -14.42 6.07
CA PHE A 175 -0.91 -14.73 7.32
C PHE A 175 0.60 -14.86 7.07
N TYR A 176 1.41 -14.36 8.00
CA TYR A 176 2.87 -14.50 7.97
C TYR A 176 3.34 -15.93 7.65
N ASN A 177 2.77 -16.94 8.32
CA ASN A 177 3.17 -18.34 8.14
C ASN A 177 2.81 -18.93 6.76
N LYS A 178 2.04 -18.20 5.93
CA LYS A 178 1.72 -18.59 4.57
C LYS A 178 2.71 -18.05 3.55
N MET A 179 3.63 -17.15 3.91
CA MET A 179 4.64 -16.64 2.97
C MET A 179 5.46 -17.78 2.33
N TRP A 180 5.81 -18.78 3.14
CA TRP A 180 6.72 -19.87 2.80
C TRP A 180 6.05 -21.17 2.32
N VAL A 181 4.73 -21.19 2.18
CA VAL A 181 4.02 -22.38 1.66
C VAL A 181 4.04 -22.39 0.14
N SER A 182 3.70 -23.52 -0.49
CA SER A 182 3.70 -23.64 -1.95
C SER A 182 2.72 -22.69 -2.65
N ASP A 183 3.02 -22.37 -3.91
CA ASP A 183 2.17 -21.61 -4.82
C ASP A 183 1.90 -20.14 -4.41
N THR A 184 2.80 -19.56 -3.63
CA THR A 184 2.87 -18.10 -3.43
C THR A 184 3.82 -17.46 -4.43
N ILE A 185 3.80 -16.13 -4.55
CA ILE A 185 4.81 -15.42 -5.34
C ILE A 185 6.25 -15.68 -4.85
N PHE A 186 6.44 -16.13 -3.61
CA PHE A 186 7.74 -16.42 -3.00
C PHE A 186 8.21 -17.87 -3.15
N THR A 187 7.36 -18.78 -3.62
CA THR A 187 7.68 -20.21 -3.66
C THR A 187 7.22 -20.90 -4.94
N THR A 188 6.38 -20.23 -5.74
CA THR A 188 5.85 -20.82 -6.96
C THR A 188 6.97 -21.15 -7.94
N THR A 189 6.87 -22.33 -8.53
CA THR A 189 7.73 -22.76 -9.63
C THR A 189 7.02 -22.66 -10.98
N ASN A 190 5.78 -22.14 -10.99
CA ASN A 190 5.00 -22.01 -12.21
C ASN A 190 5.65 -20.95 -13.13
N PRO A 191 6.12 -21.34 -14.33
CA PRO A 191 6.83 -20.44 -15.23
C PRO A 191 5.98 -19.27 -15.72
N THR A 192 4.64 -19.36 -15.60
CA THR A 192 3.70 -18.29 -15.95
C THR A 192 3.95 -16.99 -15.19
N TYR A 193 4.47 -17.09 -13.96
CA TYR A 193 4.70 -15.93 -13.08
C TYR A 193 6.16 -15.51 -13.00
N LYS A 194 7.08 -16.30 -13.57
CA LYS A 194 8.54 -16.12 -13.44
C LYS A 194 9.02 -14.74 -13.90
N ASN A 195 8.35 -14.15 -14.89
CA ASN A 195 8.76 -12.89 -15.49
C ASN A 195 7.92 -11.69 -15.02
N THR A 196 7.11 -11.87 -13.96
CA THR A 196 6.35 -10.75 -13.41
C THR A 196 7.30 -9.67 -12.91
N PRO A 197 7.01 -8.39 -13.21
CA PRO A 197 7.91 -7.29 -12.89
C PRO A 197 7.88 -7.05 -11.39
N HIS A 198 8.90 -7.60 -10.72
CA HIS A 198 9.10 -7.55 -9.28
C HIS A 198 8.91 -6.15 -8.70
N GLU A 199 9.41 -5.13 -9.39
CA GLU A 199 9.34 -3.74 -8.96
C GLU A 199 7.93 -3.12 -8.98
N ARG A 200 6.97 -3.84 -9.56
CA ARG A 200 5.55 -3.48 -9.59
C ARG A 200 4.73 -4.38 -8.68
N GLN A 201 5.36 -5.02 -7.70
CA GLN A 201 4.71 -5.88 -6.73
C GLN A 201 4.80 -5.34 -5.31
N ALA A 202 3.83 -5.75 -4.50
CA ALA A 202 3.73 -5.46 -3.08
C ALA A 202 3.35 -6.72 -2.29
N ALA A 203 3.76 -6.78 -1.03
CA ALA A 203 3.40 -7.83 -0.09
C ALA A 203 2.80 -7.25 1.20
N ILE A 204 1.69 -7.80 1.66
CA ILE A 204 1.01 -7.44 2.89
C ILE A 204 0.94 -8.72 3.75
N LEU A 205 1.47 -8.65 4.97
CA LEU A 205 1.48 -9.77 5.89
C LEU A 205 0.77 -9.39 7.19
N HIS A 206 -0.18 -10.21 7.62
CA HIS A 206 -0.90 -10.03 8.88
C HIS A 206 -0.65 -11.22 9.82
N ASN A 207 -1.11 -11.11 11.06
CA ASN A 207 -0.86 -12.10 12.12
C ASN A 207 0.61 -12.52 12.24
N PHE A 208 1.54 -11.58 12.12
CA PHE A 208 2.94 -11.86 12.36
C PHE A 208 3.14 -12.39 13.78
N ASN A 209 3.68 -13.61 13.87
CA ASN A 209 3.98 -14.31 15.11
C ASN A 209 5.41 -14.86 15.15
N GLY A 210 6.27 -14.36 14.26
CA GLY A 210 7.69 -14.70 14.22
C GLY A 210 8.50 -13.99 15.30
N SER A 211 9.76 -14.39 15.41
CA SER A 211 10.74 -13.80 16.32
C SER A 211 11.17 -12.41 15.87
N ILE A 212 11.34 -11.49 16.82
CA ILE A 212 11.81 -10.12 16.56
C ILE A 212 13.23 -9.96 17.16
N PRO A 213 14.22 -9.46 16.40
CA PRO A 213 14.11 -8.95 15.03
C PRO A 213 14.23 -10.02 13.93
N THR A 214 14.69 -11.23 14.23
CA THR A 214 15.16 -12.21 13.22
C THR A 214 14.18 -12.50 12.10
N ASP A 215 12.96 -12.95 12.41
CA ASP A 215 12.00 -13.33 11.36
C ASP A 215 11.46 -12.11 10.62
N LEU A 216 11.34 -10.97 11.33
CA LEU A 216 10.89 -9.72 10.72
C LEU A 216 11.90 -9.21 9.69
N VAL A 217 13.19 -9.29 10.01
CA VAL A 217 14.29 -8.99 9.07
C VAL A 217 14.30 -9.98 7.91
N ASN A 218 14.17 -11.29 8.17
CA ASN A 218 14.11 -12.30 7.11
C ASN A 218 12.98 -12.01 6.10
N VAL A 219 11.82 -11.56 6.56
CA VAL A 219 10.70 -11.17 5.68
C VAL A 219 11.06 -9.92 4.88
N THR A 220 11.57 -8.85 5.51
CA THR A 220 11.88 -7.60 4.80
C THR A 220 13.00 -7.79 3.78
N ASP A 221 14.03 -8.56 4.12
CA ASP A 221 15.11 -8.93 3.21
C ASP A 221 14.59 -9.79 2.06
N THR A 222 13.75 -10.79 2.34
CA THR A 222 13.16 -11.60 1.26
C THR A 222 12.37 -10.74 0.28
N VAL A 223 11.52 -9.83 0.78
CA VAL A 223 10.68 -8.98 -0.08
C VAL A 223 11.52 -7.95 -0.85
N GLY A 224 12.42 -7.23 -0.18
CA GLY A 224 13.16 -6.11 -0.78
C GLY A 224 14.48 -6.49 -1.45
N GLU A 225 15.21 -7.43 -0.87
CA GLU A 225 16.54 -7.87 -1.33
C GLU A 225 16.41 -8.99 -2.36
N LEU A 226 15.75 -10.09 -2.00
CA LEU A 226 15.73 -11.31 -2.82
C LEU A 226 14.72 -11.24 -3.97
N TYR A 227 13.55 -10.64 -3.70
CA TYR A 227 12.45 -10.55 -4.67
C TYR A 227 12.31 -9.19 -5.35
N ASP A 228 13.14 -8.19 -5.00
CA ASP A 228 13.09 -6.82 -5.53
C ASP A 228 11.66 -6.22 -5.61
N MET A 229 10.82 -6.54 -4.62
CA MET A 229 9.49 -5.93 -4.53
C MET A 229 9.60 -4.49 -4.04
N LYS A 230 8.68 -3.65 -4.50
CA LYS A 230 8.74 -2.22 -4.19
C LYS A 230 8.05 -1.84 -2.88
N TYR A 231 7.04 -2.59 -2.46
CA TYR A 231 6.27 -2.25 -1.26
C TYR A 231 6.03 -3.42 -0.31
N ILE A 232 5.97 -3.11 0.98
CA ILE A 232 5.66 -4.07 2.03
C ILE A 232 4.79 -3.47 3.14
N TYR A 233 3.99 -4.31 3.79
CA TYR A 233 3.44 -4.09 5.12
C TYR A 233 3.45 -5.36 5.95
N ILE A 234 3.77 -5.24 7.23
CA ILE A 234 3.72 -6.36 8.18
C ILE A 234 3.03 -5.87 9.45
N THR A 235 2.06 -6.65 9.92
CA THR A 235 1.40 -6.43 11.21
C THR A 235 1.26 -7.73 11.98
N ASP A 236 1.33 -7.64 13.31
CA ASP A 236 0.99 -8.70 14.26
C ASP A 236 -0.54 -8.84 14.47
N GLN A 237 -1.33 -7.87 14.00
CA GLN A 237 -2.78 -7.87 14.13
C GLN A 237 -3.46 -8.79 13.11
N PRO A 238 -4.64 -9.36 13.43
CA PRO A 238 -5.43 -10.13 12.48
C PRO A 238 -6.11 -9.27 11.41
N GLU A 239 -6.34 -7.99 11.70
CA GLU A 239 -7.09 -7.05 10.88
C GLU A 239 -6.35 -5.71 10.84
N TYR A 240 -6.71 -4.83 9.91
CA TYR A 240 -6.06 -3.53 9.71
C TYR A 240 -6.69 -2.37 10.51
N ASN A 241 -7.62 -2.69 11.41
CA ASN A 241 -8.39 -1.72 12.20
C ASN A 241 -7.84 -1.50 13.62
N THR A 242 -6.70 -2.13 13.96
CA THR A 242 -6.05 -2.03 15.27
C THR A 242 -4.57 -1.69 15.11
N SER A 243 -4.01 -0.93 16.05
CA SER A 243 -2.59 -0.57 16.04
C SER A 243 -1.70 -1.80 16.23
N SER A 244 -0.69 -1.94 15.38
CA SER A 244 0.29 -3.01 15.48
C SER A 244 1.28 -2.75 16.61
N THR A 245 1.56 -3.77 17.44
CA THR A 245 2.56 -3.65 18.51
C THR A 245 4.00 -3.67 17.98
N ILE A 246 4.17 -4.14 16.73
CA ILE A 246 5.47 -4.30 16.08
C ILE A 246 5.81 -3.17 15.10
N LEU A 247 4.96 -2.15 14.95
CA LEU A 247 5.11 -1.11 13.91
C LEU A 247 6.51 -0.46 13.88
N SER A 248 7.03 -0.08 15.05
CA SER A 248 8.37 0.54 15.14
C SER A 248 9.49 -0.45 14.77
N ARG A 249 9.35 -1.72 15.15
CA ARG A 249 10.30 -2.79 14.79
C ARG A 249 10.25 -3.10 13.30
N PHE A 250 9.05 -3.16 12.72
CA PHE A 250 8.85 -3.35 11.28
C PHE A 250 9.53 -2.23 10.47
N ALA A 251 9.29 -0.96 10.83
CA ALA A 251 9.98 0.15 10.17
C ALA A 251 11.50 0.10 10.35
N ALA A 252 11.99 -0.30 11.53
CA ALA A 252 13.42 -0.53 11.76
C ALA A 252 14.00 -1.59 10.81
N SER A 253 13.30 -2.71 10.60
CA SER A 253 13.72 -3.77 9.69
C SER A 253 13.76 -3.30 8.24
N VAL A 254 12.71 -2.60 7.76
CA VAL A 254 12.71 -2.02 6.40
C VAL A 254 13.87 -1.04 6.21
N ASN A 255 14.14 -0.20 7.22
CA ASN A 255 15.29 0.71 7.19
C ASN A 255 16.63 -0.03 7.17
N GLY A 256 16.75 -1.14 7.91
CA GLY A 256 17.90 -2.03 7.90
C GLY A 256 18.15 -2.63 6.51
N THR A 257 17.15 -3.25 5.91
CA THR A 257 17.20 -3.82 4.55
C THR A 257 17.61 -2.75 3.54
N ASN A 258 17.00 -1.56 3.57
CA ASN A 258 17.36 -0.46 2.67
C ASN A 258 18.79 0.05 2.86
N THR A 259 19.25 0.15 4.11
CA THR A 259 20.61 0.57 4.43
C THR A 259 21.62 -0.43 3.87
N PHE A 260 21.40 -1.73 4.12
CA PHE A 260 22.25 -2.80 3.60
C PHE A 260 22.33 -2.78 2.08
N MET A 261 21.16 -2.74 1.41
CA MET A 261 21.10 -2.64 -0.04
C MET A 261 21.86 -1.42 -0.60
N SER A 262 21.78 -0.27 0.08
CA SER A 262 22.49 0.95 -0.35
C SER A 262 24.01 0.87 -0.16
N GLN A 263 24.50 0.07 0.79
CA GLN A 263 25.91 -0.14 1.07
C GLN A 263 26.55 -1.18 0.14
N HIS A 264 25.74 -2.05 -0.46
CA HIS A 264 26.16 -3.13 -1.36
C HIS A 264 25.48 -3.04 -2.74
N PRO A 265 25.54 -1.90 -3.44
CA PRO A 265 24.80 -1.70 -4.69
C PRO A 265 25.16 -2.68 -5.81
N GLU A 266 26.36 -3.23 -5.79
CA GLU A 266 26.86 -4.21 -6.75
C GLU A 266 26.21 -5.60 -6.61
N TRP A 267 25.61 -5.92 -5.46
CA TRP A 267 24.87 -7.17 -5.26
C TRP A 267 23.44 -7.11 -5.78
N PHE A 268 22.96 -5.90 -6.08
CA PHE A 268 21.61 -5.64 -6.58
C PHE A 268 21.66 -4.92 -7.93
N PRO A 269 22.27 -5.51 -8.98
CA PRO A 269 22.28 -4.93 -10.31
C PRO A 269 20.86 -4.96 -10.88
N ARG A 270 20.12 -3.87 -10.69
CA ARG A 270 18.79 -3.68 -11.25
C ARG A 270 18.93 -3.08 -12.66
N ALA A 271 18.21 -3.65 -13.63
CA ALA A 271 18.12 -3.16 -14.99
C ALA A 271 17.26 -1.88 -15.08
#